data_AF-A0A2V9NUM2-F1
#
_entry.id   AF-A0A2V9NUM2-F1
#
_cell.length_a   1.000
_cell.length_b   1.000
_cell.length_c   1.000
_cell.angle_alpha   90.00
_cell.angle_beta   90.00
_cell.angle_gamma   90.00
#
_symmetry.space_group_name_H-M   'P 1'
#
loop_
_entity.id
_entity.type
_entity.pdbx_description
1 polymer ?
#
loop_
_entity_poly.entity_id
_entity_poly.type
_entity_poly.pdbx_seq_one_letter_code
_entity_poly.pdbx_strand_id
1 'polypeptide(L)'
;MVHGFLRSVFEALDRHSSPVDIVAISEVSMSFTMETKRLAKALLSELEQIADVACEARQAIICLVGEDIHGKPGIAASVFNIIANAGVNIRMISQGASEINISFVVQESDVPKAVRHLHAHFFPAKSNVVLAQKKNGVVGRRPNGTGTRAVRSRSAAAGAAASVELRASRAYERTRD
;
A
#
# COMPACT_ATOMS: atom_id res chain seq x y z
N MET A 1 -4.72 -3.16 25.35
CA MET A 1 -5.38 -2.69 24.11
C MET A 1 -5.86 -1.26 24.33
N VAL A 2 -5.38 -0.32 23.55
CA VAL A 2 -5.57 1.12 23.75
C VAL A 2 -7.00 1.53 23.37
N HIS A 3 -7.98 1.26 24.25
CA HIS A 3 -9.40 1.48 23.98
C HIS A 3 -9.72 2.96 23.74
N GLY A 4 -10.19 3.27 22.53
CA GLY A 4 -10.59 4.63 22.11
C GLY A 4 -9.53 5.40 21.33
N PHE A 5 -8.29 4.90 21.21
CA PHE A 5 -7.24 5.61 20.46
C PHE A 5 -7.59 5.82 18.99
N LEU A 6 -7.96 4.75 18.29
CA LEU A 6 -8.38 4.84 16.89
C LEU A 6 -9.57 5.79 16.72
N ARG A 7 -10.52 5.75 17.66
CA ARG A 7 -11.67 6.66 17.66
C ARG A 7 -11.20 8.11 17.74
N SER A 8 -10.35 8.46 18.70
CA SER A 8 -9.82 9.82 18.85
C SER A 8 -9.11 10.31 17.60
N VAL A 9 -8.28 9.44 16.98
CA VAL A 9 -7.56 9.76 15.74
C VAL A 9 -8.53 10.01 14.58
N PHE A 10 -9.49 9.12 14.34
CA PHE A 10 -10.45 9.28 13.24
C PHE A 10 -11.44 10.43 13.46
N GLU A 11 -11.83 10.71 14.70
CA GLU A 11 -12.64 11.90 15.02
C GLU A 11 -11.87 13.21 14.73
N ALA A 12 -10.56 13.26 15.00
CA ALA A 12 -9.73 14.40 14.63
C ALA A 12 -9.65 14.54 13.09
N LEU A 13 -9.37 13.45 12.37
CA LEU A 13 -9.33 13.46 10.90
C LEU A 13 -10.65 13.94 10.28
N ASP A 14 -11.79 13.52 10.83
CA ASP A 14 -13.13 13.89 10.37
C ASP A 14 -13.42 15.39 10.59
N ARG A 15 -13.12 15.92 11.80
CA ARG A 15 -13.24 17.36 12.10
C ARG A 15 -12.49 18.25 11.11
N HIS A 16 -11.33 17.80 10.64
CA HIS A 16 -10.49 18.51 9.67
C HIS A 16 -10.77 18.12 8.21
N SER A 17 -11.83 17.35 7.92
CA SER A 17 -12.18 16.91 6.55
C SER A 17 -10.99 16.32 5.78
N SER A 18 -10.20 15.50 6.48
CA SER A 18 -8.91 14.98 6.03
C SER A 18 -8.99 13.46 5.82
N PRO A 19 -9.55 13.00 4.69
CA PRO A 19 -9.62 11.57 4.38
C PRO A 19 -8.24 10.94 4.27
N VAL A 20 -8.16 9.68 4.67
CA VAL A 20 -6.98 8.81 4.55
C VAL A 20 -7.19 7.78 3.45
N ASP A 21 -6.12 7.36 2.78
CA ASP A 21 -6.19 6.37 1.70
C ASP A 21 -6.02 4.93 2.21
N ILE A 22 -4.91 4.68 2.91
CA ILE A 22 -4.56 3.39 3.48
C ILE A 22 -4.14 3.55 4.92
N VAL A 23 -4.42 2.51 5.71
CA VAL A 23 -4.14 2.43 7.13
C VAL A 23 -3.40 1.11 7.40
N ALA A 24 -2.40 1.17 8.27
CA ALA A 24 -1.73 0.03 8.86
C ALA A 24 -1.70 0.24 10.39
N ILE A 25 -1.98 -0.80 11.15
CA ILE A 25 -2.03 -0.72 12.62
C ILE A 25 -1.14 -1.80 13.23
N SER A 26 -0.55 -1.49 14.37
CA SER A 26 0.05 -2.44 15.29
C SER A 26 -0.73 -2.41 16.61
N GLU A 27 -0.21 -3.05 17.65
CA GLU A 27 -0.79 -2.97 19.00
C GLU A 27 -0.75 -1.56 19.60
N VAL A 28 0.29 -0.77 19.27
CA VAL A 28 0.60 0.52 19.91
C VAL A 28 0.78 1.68 18.94
N SER A 29 0.66 1.43 17.63
CA SER A 29 0.82 2.46 16.60
C SER A 29 -0.17 2.31 15.47
N MET A 30 -0.42 3.42 14.80
CA MET A 30 -1.22 3.51 13.59
C MET A 30 -0.46 4.36 12.57
N SER A 31 -0.27 3.82 11.38
CA SER A 31 0.27 4.55 10.24
C SER A 31 -0.81 4.68 9.18
N PHE A 32 -0.89 5.83 8.53
CA PHE A 32 -1.83 6.05 7.44
C PHE A 32 -1.26 7.03 6.42
N THR A 33 -1.82 7.00 5.21
CA THR A 33 -1.46 7.97 4.17
C THR A 33 -2.58 8.94 3.91
N MET A 34 -2.24 10.17 3.53
CA MET A 34 -3.18 11.17 3.05
C MET A 34 -2.53 12.08 2.01
N GLU A 35 -3.34 12.90 1.34
CA GLU A 35 -2.85 14.00 0.53
C GLU A 35 -2.15 15.07 1.40
N THR A 36 -0.91 15.46 1.06
CA THR A 36 -0.13 16.42 1.87
C THR A 36 -0.87 17.74 2.12
N LYS A 37 -1.65 18.24 1.14
CA LYS A 37 -2.44 19.49 1.28
C LYS A 37 -3.53 19.42 2.36
N ARG A 38 -3.91 18.22 2.79
CA ARG A 38 -4.90 17.98 3.85
C ARG A 38 -4.26 17.84 5.22
N LEU A 39 -2.94 17.72 5.30
CA LEU A 39 -2.19 17.72 6.55
C LEU A 39 -2.00 19.16 7.05
N ALA A 40 -3.11 19.82 7.39
CA ALA A 40 -3.09 21.18 7.90
C ALA A 40 -2.42 21.24 9.29
N LYS A 41 -1.80 22.37 9.61
CA LYS A 41 -1.16 22.60 10.91
C LYS A 41 -2.11 22.35 12.09
N ALA A 42 -3.39 22.73 11.93
CA ALA A 42 -4.41 22.52 12.97
C ALA A 42 -4.66 21.03 13.25
N LEU A 43 -4.73 20.20 12.20
CA LEU A 43 -4.86 18.76 12.34
C LEU A 43 -3.62 18.16 13.02
N LEU A 44 -2.41 18.56 12.60
CA LEU A 44 -1.17 18.11 13.23
C LEU A 44 -1.14 18.41 14.73
N SER A 45 -1.44 19.65 15.12
CA SER A 45 -1.47 20.05 16.53
C SER A 45 -2.49 19.26 17.35
N GLU A 46 -3.62 18.86 16.75
CA GLU A 46 -4.63 18.03 17.41
C GLU A 46 -4.18 16.58 17.55
N LEU A 47 -3.59 15.99 16.51
CA LEU A 47 -3.02 14.64 16.56
C LEU A 47 -1.89 14.54 17.59
N GLU A 48 -1.07 15.59 17.73
CA GLU A 48 0.00 15.69 18.74
C GLU A 48 -0.53 15.74 20.18
N GLN A 49 -1.80 16.10 20.41
CA GLN A 49 -2.42 15.96 21.74
C GLN A 49 -2.82 14.51 22.06
N ILE A 50 -2.94 13.66 21.04
CA ILE A 50 -3.41 12.28 21.17
C ILE A 50 -2.21 11.31 21.20
N ALA A 51 -1.20 11.57 20.40
CA ALA A 51 -0.13 10.64 20.08
C ALA A 51 1.21 11.35 19.79
N ASP A 52 2.30 10.60 19.82
CA ASP A 52 3.55 11.04 19.20
C ASP A 52 3.38 10.93 17.68
N VAL A 53 3.55 12.04 16.96
CA VAL A 53 3.29 12.14 15.51
C VAL A 53 4.60 12.25 14.74
N ALA A 54 4.78 11.38 13.75
CA ALA A 54 5.82 11.49 12.74
C ALA A 54 5.18 11.60 11.35
N CYS A 55 5.76 12.42 10.47
CA CYS A 55 5.24 12.63 9.12
C CYS A 55 6.36 12.54 8.10
N GLU A 56 6.14 11.77 7.04
CA GLU A 56 7.03 11.69 5.89
C GLU A 56 6.31 12.12 4.62
N ALA A 57 6.82 13.16 3.95
CA ALA A 57 6.30 13.62 2.67
C ALA A 57 6.89 12.82 1.48
N ARG A 58 6.35 13.08 0.28
CA ARG A 58 6.81 12.52 -0.99
C ARG A 58 6.76 11.00 -1.01
N GLN A 59 5.69 10.44 -0.47
CA GLN A 59 5.38 9.02 -0.53
C GLN A 59 4.41 8.74 -1.67
N ALA A 60 4.36 7.48 -2.10
CA ALA A 60 3.43 7.02 -3.11
C ALA A 60 2.90 5.63 -2.77
N ILE A 61 1.64 5.39 -3.16
CA ILE A 61 0.95 4.12 -2.91
C ILE A 61 1.01 3.29 -4.19
N ILE A 62 1.52 2.05 -4.06
CA ILE A 62 1.46 1.04 -5.12
C ILE A 62 0.43 -0.01 -4.69
N CYS A 63 -0.57 -0.21 -5.53
CA CYS A 63 -1.61 -1.22 -5.35
C CYS A 63 -1.48 -2.29 -6.44
N LEU A 64 -1.21 -3.51 -6.02
CA LEU A 64 -1.38 -4.69 -6.86
C LEU A 64 -2.83 -5.14 -6.79
N VAL A 65 -3.45 -5.36 -7.96
CA VAL A 65 -4.82 -5.87 -8.06
C VAL A 65 -4.84 -7.16 -8.87
N GLY A 66 -5.42 -8.22 -8.31
CA GLY A 66 -5.45 -9.55 -8.93
C GLY A 66 -6.55 -10.43 -8.36
N GLU A 67 -6.90 -11.51 -9.05
CA GLU A 67 -7.83 -12.51 -8.54
C GLU A 67 -7.14 -13.46 -7.57
N ASP A 68 -7.79 -13.64 -6.41
CA ASP A 68 -7.42 -14.63 -5.41
C ASP A 68 -5.95 -14.47 -4.97
N ILE A 69 -5.57 -13.24 -4.64
CA ILE A 69 -4.27 -12.93 -4.06
C ILE A 69 -4.14 -13.58 -2.68
N HIS A 70 -5.23 -13.60 -1.91
CA HIS A 70 -5.24 -14.17 -0.56
C HIS A 70 -5.16 -15.70 -0.57
N GLY A 71 -5.88 -16.38 -1.46
CA GLY A 71 -5.89 -17.84 -1.56
C GLY A 71 -4.70 -18.44 -2.33
N LYS A 72 -3.80 -17.61 -2.88
CA LYS A 72 -2.58 -18.05 -3.58
C LYS A 72 -1.32 -17.73 -2.78
N PRO A 73 -0.83 -18.67 -1.95
CA PRO A 73 0.46 -18.56 -1.31
C PRO A 73 1.57 -18.22 -2.32
N GLY A 74 2.47 -17.32 -1.94
CA GLY A 74 3.63 -16.93 -2.74
C GLY A 74 3.45 -15.67 -3.58
N ILE A 75 2.23 -15.16 -3.81
CA ILE A 75 2.04 -13.88 -4.53
C ILE A 75 2.67 -12.72 -3.75
N ALA A 76 2.34 -12.58 -2.46
CA ALA A 76 2.93 -11.54 -1.62
C ALA A 76 4.47 -11.66 -1.55
N ALA A 77 4.99 -12.88 -1.40
CA ALA A 77 6.44 -13.13 -1.41
C ALA A 77 7.09 -12.71 -2.73
N SER A 78 6.47 -13.03 -3.87
CA SER A 78 6.95 -12.61 -5.20
C SER A 78 7.02 -11.08 -5.30
N VAL A 79 5.93 -10.38 -4.91
CA VAL A 79 5.87 -8.91 -4.92
C VAL A 79 7.02 -8.31 -4.13
N PHE A 80 7.20 -8.72 -2.87
CA PHE A 80 8.22 -8.13 -2.01
C PHE A 80 9.64 -8.50 -2.43
N ASN A 81 9.86 -9.71 -2.99
CA ASN A 81 11.14 -10.07 -3.59
C ASN A 81 11.48 -9.22 -4.82
N ILE A 82 10.51 -8.93 -5.68
CA ILE A 82 10.71 -8.08 -6.86
C ILE A 82 11.11 -6.67 -6.44
N ILE A 83 10.43 -6.11 -5.44
CA ILE A 83 10.71 -4.77 -4.92
C ILE A 83 12.08 -4.71 -4.22
N ALA A 84 12.42 -5.72 -3.42
CA ALA A 84 13.73 -5.84 -2.78
C ALA A 84 14.86 -5.94 -3.82
N ASN A 85 14.70 -6.76 -4.86
CA ASN A 85 15.68 -6.90 -5.95
C ASN A 85 15.79 -5.63 -6.80
N ALA A 86 14.72 -4.84 -6.86
CA ALA A 86 14.75 -3.50 -7.43
C ALA A 86 15.44 -2.49 -6.50
N GLY A 87 15.93 -2.86 -5.31
CA GLY A 87 16.56 -1.94 -4.37
C GLY A 87 15.64 -0.78 -3.98
N VAL A 88 14.34 -1.04 -3.86
CA VAL A 88 13.32 -0.07 -3.44
C VAL A 88 12.91 -0.41 -2.01
N ASN A 89 12.89 0.59 -1.14
CA ASN A 89 12.48 0.40 0.25
C ASN A 89 10.95 0.54 0.40
N ILE A 90 10.35 -0.35 1.18
CA ILE A 90 8.93 -0.31 1.52
C ILE A 90 8.76 0.37 2.87
N ARG A 91 7.91 1.39 2.94
CA ARG A 91 7.65 2.17 4.17
C ARG A 91 6.45 1.66 4.95
N MET A 92 5.40 1.23 4.24
CA MET A 92 4.17 0.74 4.85
C MET A 92 3.59 -0.36 3.99
N ILE A 93 2.99 -1.36 4.62
CA ILE A 93 2.24 -2.43 3.96
C ILE A 93 0.82 -2.41 4.51
N SER A 94 -0.17 -2.51 3.62
CA SER A 94 -1.57 -2.63 3.98
C SER A 94 -2.21 -3.69 3.08
N GLN A 95 -2.62 -4.80 3.69
CA GLN A 95 -3.38 -5.87 3.07
C GLN A 95 -4.55 -6.21 3.99
N GLY A 96 -5.75 -5.86 3.55
CA GLY A 96 -6.98 -6.09 4.32
C GLY A 96 -7.67 -7.39 3.92
N ALA A 97 -8.90 -7.59 4.40
CA ALA A 97 -9.74 -8.75 4.07
C ALA A 97 -10.13 -8.87 2.58
N SER A 98 -9.77 -7.88 1.76
CA SER A 98 -9.97 -7.95 0.31
C SER A 98 -9.04 -9.00 -0.29
N GLU A 99 -9.62 -10.03 -0.90
CA GLU A 99 -8.86 -11.13 -1.53
C GLU A 99 -8.11 -10.71 -2.79
N ILE A 100 -8.23 -9.45 -3.20
CA ILE A 100 -7.81 -8.98 -4.51
C ILE A 100 -6.73 -7.91 -4.49
N ASN A 101 -6.29 -7.45 -3.32
CA ASN A 101 -5.33 -6.34 -3.24
C ASN A 101 -4.15 -6.57 -2.28
N ILE A 102 -2.99 -6.03 -2.69
CA ILE A 102 -1.85 -5.75 -1.81
C ILE A 102 -1.48 -4.30 -2.07
N SER A 103 -1.48 -3.48 -1.01
CA SER A 103 -1.05 -2.10 -1.11
C SER A 103 0.20 -1.88 -0.27
N PHE A 104 1.15 -1.12 -0.79
CA PHE A 104 2.33 -0.74 -0.04
C PHE A 104 2.80 0.65 -0.44
N VAL A 105 3.54 1.29 0.45
CA VAL A 105 4.05 2.65 0.31
C VAL A 105 5.54 2.62 0.04
N VAL A 106 5.97 3.44 -0.92
CA VAL A 106 7.38 3.66 -1.25
C VAL A 106 7.65 5.16 -1.36
N GLN A 107 8.92 5.55 -1.41
CA GLN A 107 9.28 6.91 -1.77
C GLN A 107 8.77 7.20 -3.20
N GLU A 108 8.22 8.40 -3.43
CA GLU A 108 7.69 8.81 -4.73
C GLU A 108 8.71 8.68 -5.86
N SER A 109 9.99 8.95 -5.58
CA SER A 109 11.10 8.78 -6.52
C SER A 109 11.32 7.35 -6.99
N ASP A 110 10.92 6.35 -6.19
CA ASP A 110 11.12 4.93 -6.47
C ASP A 110 9.97 4.31 -7.28
N VAL A 111 8.85 5.02 -7.44
CA VAL A 111 7.66 4.55 -8.15
C VAL A 111 7.99 4.03 -9.56
N PRO A 112 8.74 4.77 -10.42
CA PRO A 112 9.03 4.29 -11.76
C PRO A 112 9.80 2.98 -11.77
N LYS A 113 10.71 2.79 -10.80
CA LYS A 113 11.52 1.58 -10.65
C LYS A 113 10.66 0.42 -10.17
N ALA A 114 9.90 0.61 -9.09
CA ALA A 114 9.01 -0.39 -8.52
C ALA A 114 7.97 -0.87 -9.54
N VAL A 115 7.26 0.05 -10.18
CA VAL A 115 6.21 -0.28 -11.16
C VAL A 115 6.79 -1.02 -12.36
N ARG A 116 7.96 -0.60 -12.88
CA ARG A 116 8.60 -1.27 -14.02
C ARG A 116 8.95 -2.72 -13.69
N HIS A 117 9.56 -2.97 -12.54
CA HIS A 117 9.95 -4.33 -12.13
C HIS A 117 8.73 -5.23 -11.89
N LEU A 118 7.69 -4.72 -11.23
CA LEU A 118 6.43 -5.44 -11.05
C LEU A 118 5.76 -5.75 -12.39
N HIS A 119 5.70 -4.77 -13.29
CA HIS A 119 5.05 -4.94 -14.59
C HIS A 119 5.80 -5.94 -15.46
N ALA A 120 7.14 -5.91 -15.46
CA ALA A 120 7.95 -6.87 -16.20
C ALA A 120 7.74 -8.31 -15.72
N HIS A 121 7.52 -8.52 -14.43
CA HIS A 121 7.29 -9.84 -13.85
C HIS A 121 5.87 -10.37 -14.10
N PHE A 122 4.84 -9.57 -13.82
CA PHE A 122 3.44 -10.01 -13.90
C PHE A 122 2.84 -9.89 -15.31
N PHE A 123 3.40 -9.01 -16.16
CA PHE A 123 2.95 -8.78 -17.53
C PHE A 123 4.13 -8.85 -18.51
N PRO A 124 4.82 -10.00 -18.61
CA PRO A 124 5.89 -10.16 -19.58
C PRO A 124 5.31 -9.97 -20.99
N ALA A 125 6.02 -9.24 -21.85
CA ALA A 125 5.65 -9.12 -23.25
C ALA A 125 5.53 -10.54 -23.82
N LYS A 126 4.39 -10.85 -24.45
CA LYS A 126 4.16 -12.16 -25.08
C LYS A 126 5.37 -12.48 -25.95
N SER A 127 6.10 -13.55 -25.63
CA SER A 127 6.99 -14.17 -26.59
C SER A 127 6.15 -14.48 -27.82
N ASN A 128 6.63 -14.07 -28.99
CA ASN A 128 6.01 -14.45 -30.26
C ASN A 128 5.87 -15.97 -30.25
N VAL A 129 4.65 -16.46 -30.02
CA VAL A 129 4.31 -17.85 -30.31
C VAL A 129 4.55 -17.97 -31.80
N VAL A 130 5.64 -18.62 -32.18
CA VAL A 130 5.80 -19.13 -33.53
C VAL A 130 4.57 -20.02 -33.73
N LEU A 131 3.64 -19.54 -34.55
CA LEU A 131 2.51 -20.33 -35.03
C LEU A 131 3.10 -21.45 -35.89
N ALA A 132 3.55 -22.52 -35.24
CA ALA A 132 3.82 -23.77 -35.91
C ALA A 132 2.46 -24.24 -36.46
N GLN A 133 2.25 -24.02 -37.75
CA GLN A 133 1.11 -24.60 -38.45
C GLN A 133 1.24 -26.12 -38.38
N LYS A 134 0.37 -26.77 -37.60
CA LYS A 134 0.13 -28.20 -37.71
C LYS A 134 -1.37 -28.44 -37.83
N LYS A 135 -1.76 -28.99 -38.98
CA LYS A 135 -3.12 -29.46 -39.28
C LYS A 135 -3.55 -30.43 -38.17
N ASN A 136 -4.82 -30.30 -37.78
CA ASN A 136 -5.59 -31.08 -36.81
C ASN A 136 -5.40 -30.69 -35.32
N GLY A 137 -6.28 -29.77 -34.89
CA GLY A 137 -6.94 -29.75 -33.58
C GLY A 137 -6.08 -29.84 -32.33
N VAL A 138 -5.73 -28.69 -31.74
CA VAL A 138 -5.23 -28.62 -30.36
C VAL A 138 -5.97 -27.50 -29.63
N VAL A 139 -6.68 -27.85 -28.55
CA VAL A 139 -7.12 -26.88 -27.54
C VAL A 139 -5.87 -26.41 -26.81
N GLY A 140 -5.38 -25.22 -27.17
CA GLY A 140 -4.33 -24.55 -26.41
C GLY A 140 -4.88 -24.19 -25.03
N ARG A 141 -4.48 -24.94 -24.00
CA ARG A 141 -4.65 -24.46 -22.62
C ARG A 141 -3.81 -23.19 -22.47
N ARG A 142 -4.48 -22.09 -22.06
CA ARG A 142 -3.78 -20.87 -21.65
C ARG A 142 -2.72 -21.27 -20.60
N PRO A 143 -1.48 -20.77 -20.67
CA PRO A 143 -0.58 -20.90 -19.54
C PRO A 143 -1.27 -20.19 -18.37
N ASN A 144 -1.25 -20.83 -17.19
CA ASN A 144 -1.81 -20.27 -15.96
C ASN A 144 -1.14 -18.91 -15.69
N GLY A 145 -1.76 -17.84 -16.18
CA GLY A 145 -1.34 -16.49 -15.91
C GLY A 145 -1.48 -16.27 -14.41
N THR A 146 -0.40 -15.85 -13.77
CA THR A 146 -0.43 -15.36 -12.39
C THR A 146 -1.59 -14.37 -12.28
N GLY A 147 -2.55 -14.63 -11.40
CA GLY A 147 -3.87 -13.98 -11.33
C GLY A 147 -3.89 -12.45 -11.16
N THR A 148 -2.74 -11.79 -11.19
CA THR A 148 -2.58 -10.33 -11.21
C THR A 148 -3.17 -9.72 -12.48
N ARG A 149 -4.13 -8.81 -12.33
CA ARG A 149 -4.83 -8.13 -13.42
C ARG A 149 -4.29 -6.74 -13.71
N ALA A 150 -3.79 -6.04 -12.69
CA ALA A 150 -3.19 -4.72 -12.84
C ALA A 150 -2.18 -4.42 -11.73
N VAL A 151 -1.12 -3.69 -12.08
CA VAL A 151 -0.32 -2.92 -11.13
C VAL A 151 -0.73 -1.47 -11.31
N ARG A 152 -1.28 -0.84 -10.28
CA ARG A 152 -1.65 0.58 -10.29
C ARG A 152 -0.79 1.31 -9.28
N SER A 153 -0.11 2.36 -9.70
CA SER A 153 0.44 3.35 -8.78
C SER A 153 -0.52 4.52 -8.72
N ARG A 154 -0.89 4.93 -7.49
CA ARG A 154 -1.37 6.27 -7.25
C ARG A 154 -0.27 7.02 -6.50
N SER A 155 0.46 7.86 -7.23
CA SER A 155 0.87 9.13 -6.62
C SER A 155 -0.41 9.96 -6.57
N ALA A 156 -0.73 10.55 -5.43
CA ALA A 156 -1.86 11.47 -5.33
C ALA A 156 -1.69 12.50 -6.45
N ALA A 157 -2.57 12.43 -7.46
CA ALA A 157 -2.42 13.20 -8.68
C ALA A 157 -2.28 14.68 -8.31
N ALA A 158 -1.16 15.30 -8.70
CA ALA A 158 -0.83 16.70 -8.44
C ALA A 158 -0.55 17.11 -6.97
N GLY A 159 -0.23 16.18 -6.06
CA GLY A 159 0.29 16.54 -4.75
C GLY A 159 0.78 15.32 -3.98
N ALA A 160 2.06 15.30 -3.60
CA ALA A 160 2.70 14.23 -2.84
C ALA A 160 1.79 13.64 -1.74
N ALA A 161 1.74 12.31 -1.60
CA ALA A 161 1.14 11.71 -0.42
C ALA A 161 2.13 11.84 0.75
N ALA A 162 1.59 12.07 1.95
CA ALA A 162 2.35 11.98 3.19
C ALA A 162 1.95 10.69 3.92
N SER A 163 2.93 9.94 4.42
CA SER A 163 2.65 8.92 5.44
C SER A 163 2.79 9.56 6.81
N VAL A 164 1.77 9.38 7.62
CA VAL A 164 1.73 9.80 9.02
C VAL A 164 1.80 8.55 9.87
N GLU A 165 2.75 8.50 10.80
CA GLU A 165 2.84 7.47 11.83
C GLU A 165 2.49 8.10 13.17
N LEU A 166 1.52 7.49 13.86
CA LEU A 166 1.09 7.85 15.19
C LEU A 166 1.44 6.72 16.14
N ARG A 167 2.14 7.05 17.22
CA ARG A 167 2.41 6.12 18.31
C ARG A 167 1.68 6.58 19.57
N ALA A 168 0.95 5.68 20.22
CA ALA A 168 0.31 5.98 21.49
C ALA A 168 1.37 6.47 22.49
N SER A 169 1.16 7.64 23.09
CA SER A 169 2.13 8.22 24.01
C SER A 169 2.12 7.45 25.34
N ARG A 170 3.26 7.43 26.04
CA ARG A 170 3.37 6.80 27.38
C ARG A 170 2.38 7.39 28.40
N ALA A 171 1.91 8.62 28.19
CA ALA A 171 0.90 9.27 29.01
C ALA A 171 -0.52 8.69 28.76
N TYR A 172 -0.81 8.32 27.52
CA TYR A 172 -2.03 7.59 27.17
C TYR A 172 -2.01 6.18 27.80
N GLU A 173 -0.85 5.51 27.82
CA GLU A 173 -0.71 4.18 28.41
C GLU A 173 -0.88 4.19 29.94
N ARG A 174 -0.40 5.23 30.64
CA ARG A 174 -0.43 5.32 32.12
C ARG A 174 -1.76 5.72 32.74
N THR A 175 -2.69 6.28 31.96
CA THR A 175 -3.95 6.80 32.53
C THR A 175 -5.00 5.72 32.77
N ARG A 176 -4.69 4.44 32.52
CA ARG A 176 -5.69 3.35 32.57
C ARG A 176 -5.20 2.00 33.11
N ASP A 177 -4.19 2.01 33.97
CA ASP A 177 -3.92 0.90 34.90
C ASP A 177 -4.71 1.08 36.21
#